data_AF-A0A947P5M5-F1
#
_entry.id   AF-A0A947P5M5-F1
#
_cell.length_a   1.000
_cell.length_b   1.000
_cell.length_c   1.000
_cell.angle_alpha   90.00
_cell.angle_beta   90.00
_cell.angle_gamma   90.00
#
_symmetry.space_group_name_H-M   'P 1'
#
loop_
_entity.id
_entity.type
_entity.pdbx_description
1 polymer ?
#
loop_
_entity_poly.entity_id
_entity_poly.type
_entity_poly.pdbx_seq_one_letter_code
_entity_poly.pdbx_strand_id
1 'polypeptide(L)'
;MKYLKLLGLVLVVLILLVFVIQNVGQKITLKFFSSNYAFSTEMIVVLLLSLVFGFLIGYLIAGFQILEQKKIVRVLNSEYKKLKKEIDLLRNKDLEEVEIKE
;
A
#
# COMPACT_ATOMS: atom_id res chain seq x y z
N MET A 1 14.85 -13.07 -7.60
CA MET A 1 14.39 -12.00 -6.69
C MET A 1 13.21 -12.40 -5.80
N LYS A 2 12.15 -13.05 -6.31
CA LYS A 2 10.99 -13.49 -5.51
C LYS A 2 11.39 -14.39 -4.32
N TYR A 3 12.25 -15.39 -4.58
CA TYR A 3 12.74 -16.31 -3.54
C TYR A 3 13.65 -15.64 -2.51
N LEU A 4 14.45 -14.65 -2.93
CA LEU A 4 15.34 -13.92 -2.01
C LEU A 4 14.54 -13.03 -1.06
N LYS A 5 13.48 -12.36 -1.57
CA LYS A 5 12.52 -11.63 -0.73
C LYS A 5 11.80 -12.56 0.24
N LEU A 6 11.42 -13.75 -0.23
CA LEU A 6 10.73 -14.74 0.59
C LEU A 6 11.65 -15.30 1.69
N LEU A 7 12.90 -15.59 1.36
CA LEU A 7 13.92 -16.01 2.33
C LEU A 7 14.19 -14.92 3.39
N GLY A 8 14.30 -13.66 2.98
CA GLY A 8 14.41 -12.53 3.92
C GLY A 8 13.20 -12.44 4.85
N LEU A 9 11.98 -12.64 4.34
CA LEU A 9 10.77 -12.63 5.14
C LEU A 9 10.74 -13.79 6.15
N VAL A 10 11.16 -14.99 5.75
CA VAL A 10 11.28 -16.13 6.66
C VAL A 10 12.28 -15.84 7.78
N LEU A 11 13.45 -15.26 7.46
CA LEU A 11 14.45 -14.90 8.47
C LEU A 11 13.90 -13.89 9.48
N VAL A 12 13.16 -12.87 9.03
CA VAL A 12 12.52 -11.89 9.92
C VAL A 12 11.53 -12.58 10.86
N VAL A 13 10.69 -13.49 10.34
CA VAL A 13 9.73 -14.24 11.17
C VAL A 13 10.44 -15.10 12.21
N LEU A 14 11.54 -15.77 11.84
CA LEU A 14 12.34 -16.56 12.78
C LEU A 14 12.93 -15.70 13.90
N ILE A 15 13.48 -14.54 13.56
CA ILE A 15 14.02 -13.59 14.55
C ILE A 15 12.92 -13.13 15.52
N LEU A 16 11.73 -12.82 14.99
CA LEU A 16 10.59 -12.44 15.83
C LEU A 16 10.13 -13.59 16.74
N LEU A 17 10.13 -14.84 16.26
CA LEU A 17 9.79 -15.99 17.09
C LEU A 17 10.80 -16.18 18.24
N VAL A 18 12.09 -16.10 17.94
CA VAL A 18 13.14 -16.16 18.98
C VAL A 18 12.95 -15.05 20.01
N PHE A 19 12.68 -13.83 19.54
CA PHE A 19 12.39 -12.69 20.41
C PHE A 19 11.16 -12.95 21.31
N VAL A 20 10.06 -13.47 20.76
CA VAL A 20 8.86 -13.79 21.55
C VAL A 20 9.19 -14.83 22.63
N ILE A 21 9.86 -15.93 22.26
CA ILE A 21 10.22 -17.01 23.20
C ILE A 21 11.12 -16.49 24.33
N GLN A 22 12.13 -15.69 24.01
CA GLN A 22 13.05 -15.15 25.02
C GLN A 22 12.39 -14.21 26.02
N ASN A 23 11.26 -13.59 25.65
CA ASN A 23 10.59 -12.61 26.49
C ASN A 23 9.21 -13.11 27.00
N VAL A 24 8.96 -14.43 26.96
CA VAL A 24 7.77 -15.02 27.56
C VAL A 24 7.73 -14.73 29.06
N GLY A 25 6.57 -14.27 29.55
CA GLY A 25 6.38 -13.92 30.96
C GLY A 25 6.99 -12.59 31.37
N GLN A 26 7.69 -11.87 30.47
CA GLN A 26 8.17 -10.53 30.75
C GLN A 26 6.99 -9.57 30.89
N LYS A 27 6.86 -8.97 32.09
CA LYS A 27 5.86 -7.95 32.37
C LYS A 27 6.43 -6.56 32.09
N ILE A 28 5.60 -5.71 31.49
CA ILE A 28 5.90 -4.30 31.28
C ILE A 28 4.80 -3.46 31.90
N THR A 29 5.16 -2.26 32.34
CA THR A 29 4.21 -1.28 32.88
C THR A 29 4.13 -0.12 31.91
N LEU A 30 2.96 0.04 31.28
CA LEU A 30 2.64 1.16 30.43
C LEU A 30 2.12 2.30 31.30
N LYS A 31 2.71 3.49 31.16
CA LYS A 31 2.23 4.72 31.82
C LYS A 31 1.60 5.62 30.78
N PHE A 32 0.30 5.86 30.88
CA PHE A 32 -0.44 6.69 29.93
C PHE A 32 -0.68 8.08 30.49
N PHE A 33 -0.06 9.12 29.92
CA PHE A 33 -0.21 10.59 30.19
C PHE A 33 -0.12 11.09 31.66
N SER A 34 -0.42 10.26 32.66
CA SER A 34 -0.33 10.48 34.10
C SER A 34 0.04 9.16 34.79
N SER A 35 0.84 9.22 35.84
CA SER A 35 1.31 8.04 36.61
C SER A 35 0.18 7.25 37.26
N ASN A 36 -1.00 7.86 37.42
CA ASN A 36 -2.18 7.23 38.01
C ASN A 36 -2.86 6.23 37.04
N TYR A 37 -2.54 6.28 35.75
CA TYR A 37 -3.04 5.34 34.74
C TYR A 37 -1.88 4.45 34.27
N ALA A 38 -1.33 3.69 35.21
CA ALA A 38 -0.32 2.68 34.93
C ALA A 38 -0.99 1.31 34.77
N PHE A 39 -0.74 0.64 33.66
CA PHE A 39 -1.25 -0.71 33.39
C PHE A 39 -0.07 -1.67 33.22
N SER A 40 -0.04 -2.74 34.02
CA SER A 40 0.97 -3.78 33.90
C SER A 40 0.40 -4.99 33.15
N THR A 41 1.09 -5.43 32.13
CA THR A 41 0.69 -6.57 31.31
C THR A 41 1.92 -7.27 30.73
N GLU A 42 1.71 -8.40 30.08
CA GLU A 42 2.78 -9.08 29.38
C GLU A 42 3.21 -8.29 28.14
N MET A 43 4.52 -8.18 27.94
CA MET A 43 5.10 -7.46 26.80
C MET A 43 4.55 -7.97 25.47
N ILE A 44 4.36 -9.28 25.37
CA ILE A 44 3.85 -9.95 24.17
C ILE A 44 2.45 -9.44 23.79
N VAL A 45 1.57 -9.18 24.78
CA VAL A 45 0.22 -8.67 24.53
C VAL A 45 0.28 -7.29 23.89
N VAL A 46 1.14 -6.41 24.40
CA VAL A 46 1.29 -5.04 23.88
C VAL A 46 1.90 -5.05 22.47
N LEU A 47 2.89 -5.91 22.23
CA LEU A 47 3.49 -6.09 20.90
C LEU A 47 2.49 -6.63 19.88
N LEU A 48 1.63 -7.57 20.29
CA LEU A 48 0.60 -8.10 19.41
C LEU A 48 -0.44 -7.01 19.07
N LEU A 49 -0.88 -6.25 20.07
CA LEU A 49 -1.80 -5.13 19.83
C LEU A 49 -1.17 -4.08 18.91
N SER A 50 0.07 -3.66 19.15
CA SER A 50 0.75 -2.66 18.32
C SER A 50 0.92 -3.14 16.88
N LEU A 51 1.23 -4.43 16.68
CA LEU A 51 1.34 -5.03 15.35
C LEU A 51 -0.01 -5.04 14.62
N VAL A 52 -1.09 -5.43 15.31
CA VAL A 52 -2.45 -5.42 14.73
C VAL A 52 -2.88 -4.00 14.37
N PHE A 53 -2.69 -3.02 15.26
CA PHE A 53 -3.01 -1.62 14.98
C PHE A 53 -2.18 -1.07 13.83
N GLY A 54 -0.87 -1.33 13.80
CA GLY A 54 0.00 -0.95 12.70
C GLY A 54 -0.45 -1.54 11.37
N PHE A 55 -0.84 -2.82 11.34
CA PHE A 55 -1.37 -3.47 10.15
C PHE A 55 -2.69 -2.84 9.69
N LEU A 56 -3.63 -2.59 10.60
CA LEU A 56 -4.91 -1.97 10.27
C LEU A 56 -4.74 -0.55 9.71
N ILE A 57 -3.89 0.27 10.32
CA ILE A 57 -3.58 1.62 9.84
C ILE A 57 -2.92 1.55 8.46
N GLY A 58 -1.93 0.68 8.29
CA GLY A 58 -1.25 0.48 7.01
C GLY A 58 -2.21 0.04 5.91
N TYR A 59 -3.13 -0.89 6.24
CA TYR A 59 -4.16 -1.35 5.32
C TYR A 59 -5.10 -0.23 4.89
N LEU A 60 -5.56 0.61 5.83
CA LEU A 60 -6.40 1.77 5.52
C LEU A 60 -5.70 2.76 4.60
N ILE A 61 -4.44 3.11 4.90
CA ILE A 61 -3.62 4.01 4.07
C ILE A 61 -3.46 3.44 2.66
N ALA A 62 -3.10 2.17 2.54
CA ALA A 62 -2.96 1.51 1.25
C ALA A 62 -4.29 1.48 0.47
N GLY A 63 -5.41 1.28 1.16
CA GLY A 63 -6.75 1.35 0.58
C GLY A 63 -7.02 2.71 -0.07
N PHE A 64 -6.75 3.81 0.64
CA PHE A 64 -6.91 5.16 0.08
C PHE A 64 -6.00 5.41 -1.12
N GLN A 65 -4.73 4.99 -1.06
CA GLN A 65 -3.79 5.12 -2.18
C GLN A 65 -4.26 4.37 -3.42
N ILE A 66 -4.81 3.16 -3.27
CA ILE A 66 -5.35 2.39 -4.39
C ILE A 66 -6.53 3.13 -5.04
N LEU A 67 -7.41 3.74 -4.25
CA LEU A 67 -8.55 4.50 -4.78
C LEU A 67 -8.07 5.74 -5.57
N GLU A 68 -7.08 6.45 -5.06
CA GLU A 68 -6.47 7.59 -5.74
C GLU A 68 -5.80 7.16 -7.06
N GLN A 69 -5.01 6.09 -7.04
CA GLN A 69 -4.36 5.54 -8.24
C GLN A 69 -5.39 5.13 -9.29
N LYS A 70 -6.51 4.51 -8.90
CA LYS A 70 -7.59 4.17 -9.83
C LYS A 70 -8.21 5.41 -10.48
N LYS A 71 -8.37 6.50 -9.74
CA LYS A 71 -8.84 7.78 -10.29
C LYS A 71 -7.85 8.32 -11.32
N ILE A 72 -6.56 8.34 -10.99
CA ILE A 72 -5.50 8.82 -11.88
C ILE A 72 -5.47 8.00 -13.18
N VAL A 73 -5.49 6.66 -13.07
CA VAL A 73 -5.50 5.76 -14.23
C VAL A 73 -6.73 5.99 -15.11
N ARG A 74 -7.90 6.27 -14.52
CA ARG A 74 -9.12 6.57 -15.30
C ARG A 74 -8.98 7.87 -16.08
N VAL A 75 -8.48 8.93 -15.44
CA VAL A 75 -8.26 10.24 -16.09
C VAL A 75 -7.26 10.09 -17.22
N LEU A 76 -6.11 9.48 -16.95
CA LEU A 76 -5.05 9.29 -17.94
C LEU A 76 -5.53 8.48 -19.16
N ASN A 77 -6.32 7.42 -18.94
CA ASN A 77 -6.92 6.66 -20.03
C ASN A 77 -7.92 7.48 -20.86
N SER A 78 -8.66 8.38 -20.21
CA SER A 78 -9.61 9.25 -20.93
C SER A 78 -8.90 10.28 -21.80
N GLU A 79 -7.80 10.87 -21.30
CA GLU A 79 -6.97 11.83 -22.03
C GLU A 79 -6.24 11.15 -23.19
N TYR A 80 -5.64 9.98 -22.95
CA TYR A 80 -5.03 9.18 -24.00
C TYR A 80 -6.01 8.86 -25.14
N LYS A 81 -7.25 8.47 -24.82
CA LYS A 81 -8.29 8.21 -25.83
C LYS A 81 -8.67 9.46 -26.61
N LYS A 82 -8.73 10.64 -25.97
CA LYS A 82 -9.01 11.91 -26.65
C LYS A 82 -7.88 12.27 -27.61
N LEU A 83 -6.63 12.28 -27.12
CA LEU A 83 -5.46 12.60 -27.93
C LEU A 83 -5.30 11.63 -29.11
N LYS A 84 -5.55 10.34 -28.89
CA LYS A 84 -5.54 9.35 -29.96
C LYS A 84 -6.58 9.65 -31.04
N LYS A 85 -7.80 10.04 -30.64
CA LYS A 85 -8.86 10.45 -31.60
C LYS A 85 -8.46 11.69 -32.38
N GLU A 86 -7.85 12.69 -31.73
CA GLU A 86 -7.36 13.90 -32.40
C GLU A 86 -6.30 13.58 -33.45
N ILE A 87 -5.33 12.72 -33.12
CA ILE A 87 -4.33 12.25 -34.08
C ILE A 87 -4.98 11.50 -35.26
N ASP A 88 -5.91 10.59 -34.99
CA ASP A 88 -6.59 9.84 -36.03
C ASP A 88 -7.43 10.76 -36.95
N LEU A 89 -8.07 11.80 -36.40
CA LEU A 89 -8.78 12.81 -37.17
C LEU A 89 -7.84 13.64 -38.05
N LEU A 90 -6.73 14.12 -37.49
CA LEU A 90 -5.73 14.87 -38.24
C LEU A 90 -5.13 14.04 -39.38
N ARG A 91 -4.81 12.75 -39.13
CA ARG A 91 -4.32 11.83 -40.17
C ARG A 91 -5.32 11.65 -41.31
N ASN A 92 -6.62 11.63 -41.00
CA ASN A 92 -7.67 11.41 -41.99
C ASN A 92 -8.06 12.70 -42.73
N LYS A 93 -7.78 13.88 -42.17
CA LYS A 93 -8.09 15.18 -42.78
C LYS A 93 -7.29 15.43 -44.07
N ASP A 94 -6.07 14.91 -44.16
CA ASP A 94 -5.23 15.01 -45.36
C ASP A 94 -5.73 14.13 -46.54
N LEU A 95 -6.68 13.22 -46.31
CA LEU A 95 -7.20 12.31 -47.34
C LEU A 95 -8.49 12.83 -48.01
N GLU A 96 -9.25 13.71 -47.35
CA GLU A 96 -10.50 14.27 -47.89
C GLU A 96 -10.27 15.37 -48.93
N GLU A 97 -9.09 16.00 -48.97
CA GLU A 97 -8.74 17.00 -50.00
C GLU A 97 -8.45 16.38 -51.38
N VAL A 98 -8.37 15.04 -51.48
CA VAL A 98 -8.15 14.29 -52.73
C VAL A 98 -9.46 13.67 -53.25
N GLU A 99 -10.59 14.36 -53.12
CA GLU A 99 -11.76 14.05 -53.96
C GLU A 99 -11.54 14.67 -55.35
N ILE A 100 -10.97 13.83 -56.23
CA ILE A 100 -10.81 14.08 -57.65
C ILE A 100 -12.21 14.26 -58.25
N LYS A 101 -12.51 15.48 -58.70
CA LYS A 101 -13.65 15.76 -59.58
C LYS A 101 -13.38 15.08 -60.94
N GLU A 102 -14.12 14.02 -61.23
CA GLU A 102 -14.37 13.57 -62.61
C GLU A 102 -15.50 14.39 -63.26
#